data_AF-A0A150TH07-F1
#
_entry.id   AF-A0A150TH07-F1
#
_cell.length_a   1.000
_cell.length_b   1.000
_cell.length_c   1.000
_cell.angle_alpha   90.00
_cell.angle_beta   90.00
_cell.angle_gamma   90.00
#
_symmetry.space_group_name_H-M   'P 1'
#
loop_
_entity.id
_entity.type
_entity.pdbx_description
1 polymer ?
#
loop_
_entity_poly.entity_id
_entity_poly.type
_entity_poly.pdbx_seq_one_letter_code
_entity_poly.pdbx_strand_id
1 'polypeptide(L)'
;MHKARKNLTHFTMDGFHGFRSRFDDVKLAQELLEEVPGVLRLKPVMPPFILPYYNGVVAEDCGISAFVLLLGGHLTIHTFSFRECFFADLVYPGAFDPQRVQMMLQTTLPCRSVFTQTVDRGEGGDLQERRGHEVVSPEADFGPHLFLQFSPYRGPTSLDALFDIFDHLPSKIGMTPIMRPFVVKTATKDGVPVISAMVMIAESHITLHIFPDSDEAFFDLFSCKFFDVEPVVRVLAEQLGGNVTEQVLVPRGQRYLQLRTERPHVMSHVNQWLAASHPGVYARMPGDGGPLGPKPSKG
;
A
#
# COMPACT_ATOMS: atom_id res chain seq x y z
N MET A 1 -6.79 23.48 28.06
CA MET A 1 -7.17 23.58 26.64
C MET A 1 -7.22 22.17 26.09
N HIS A 2 -8.40 21.62 25.81
CA HIS A 2 -8.52 20.31 25.14
C HIS A 2 -8.01 20.47 23.70
N LYS A 3 -6.88 19.84 23.37
CA LYS A 3 -6.49 19.66 21.96
C LYS A 3 -7.59 18.83 21.31
N ALA A 4 -8.27 19.39 20.30
CA ALA A 4 -9.21 18.64 19.51
C ALA A 4 -8.47 17.44 18.92
N ARG A 5 -8.82 16.22 19.37
CA ARG A 5 -8.32 14.98 18.77
C ARG A 5 -8.67 15.03 17.29
N LYS A 6 -7.67 14.91 16.44
CA LYS A 6 -7.87 14.87 14.98
C LYS A 6 -7.92 13.40 14.59
N ASN A 7 -9.13 12.91 14.28
CA ASN A 7 -9.28 11.62 13.64
C ASN A 7 -8.58 11.66 12.27
N LEU A 8 -7.90 10.58 11.92
CA LEU A 8 -7.30 10.39 10.60
C LEU A 8 -8.23 9.48 9.80
N THR A 9 -8.95 10.04 8.83
CA THR A 9 -9.87 9.29 7.97
C THR A 9 -9.06 8.58 6.88
N HIS A 10 -9.19 7.26 6.79
CA HIS A 10 -8.53 6.41 5.81
C HIS A 10 -9.58 5.75 4.92
N PHE A 11 -9.65 6.17 3.65
CA PHE A 11 -10.46 5.55 2.62
C PHE A 11 -9.63 4.58 1.78
N THR A 12 -10.13 3.38 1.55
CA THR A 12 -9.52 2.40 0.64
C THR A 12 -10.49 2.05 -0.49
N MET A 13 -9.95 1.79 -1.68
CA MET A 13 -10.70 1.28 -2.81
C MET A 13 -9.92 0.23 -3.57
N ASP A 14 -10.56 -0.92 -3.79
CA ASP A 14 -10.01 -2.06 -4.51
C ASP A 14 -10.88 -2.33 -5.74
N GLY A 15 -10.30 -2.19 -6.93
CA GLY A 15 -10.97 -2.40 -8.21
C GLY A 15 -10.49 -3.66 -8.91
N PHE A 16 -11.40 -4.45 -9.48
CA PHE A 16 -11.11 -5.68 -10.22
C PHE A 16 -11.79 -5.72 -11.59
N HIS A 17 -11.17 -6.49 -12.50
CA HIS A 17 -11.58 -6.60 -13.90
C HIS A 17 -11.62 -5.24 -14.61
N GLY A 18 -10.58 -4.43 -14.37
CA GLY A 18 -10.40 -3.17 -15.07
C GLY A 18 -9.67 -3.32 -16.40
N PHE A 19 -9.43 -2.19 -17.06
CA PHE A 19 -8.78 -2.18 -18.36
C PHE A 19 -7.27 -1.95 -18.23
N ARG A 20 -6.49 -2.90 -18.72
CA ARG A 20 -5.03 -2.80 -18.78
C ARG A 20 -4.53 -1.48 -19.39
N SER A 21 -5.17 -1.01 -20.47
CA SER A 21 -4.79 0.25 -21.13
C SER A 21 -4.91 1.48 -20.23
N ARG A 22 -5.76 1.44 -19.20
CA ARG A 22 -5.89 2.49 -18.19
C ARG A 22 -4.87 2.30 -17.07
N PHE A 23 -4.62 1.07 -16.65
CA PHE A 23 -3.68 0.74 -15.58
C PHE A 23 -2.21 0.98 -15.93
N ASP A 24 -1.86 0.90 -17.22
CA ASP A 24 -0.53 1.23 -17.73
C ASP A 24 -0.39 2.72 -18.13
N ASP A 25 -1.44 3.55 -17.98
CA ASP A 25 -1.42 4.96 -18.40
C ASP A 25 -0.91 5.89 -17.30
N VAL A 26 0.36 6.28 -17.43
CA VAL A 26 1.07 7.20 -16.53
C VAL A 26 0.39 8.57 -16.45
N LYS A 27 -0.22 9.05 -17.54
CA LYS A 27 -0.89 10.36 -17.55
C LYS A 27 -2.17 10.31 -16.73
N LEU A 28 -2.95 9.24 -16.86
CA LEU A 28 -4.15 9.05 -16.04
C LEU A 28 -3.82 8.92 -14.55
N ALA A 29 -2.74 8.22 -14.21
CA ALA A 29 -2.26 8.16 -12.83
C ALA A 29 -1.93 9.58 -12.33
N GLN A 30 -1.15 10.36 -13.08
CA GLN A 30 -0.83 11.73 -12.71
C GLN A 30 -2.08 12.61 -12.55
N GLU A 31 -2.98 12.60 -13.52
CA GLU A 31 -4.25 13.35 -13.50
C GLU A 31 -5.07 13.01 -12.25
N LEU A 32 -5.20 11.73 -11.90
CA LEU A 32 -5.90 11.31 -10.68
C LEU A 32 -5.28 11.89 -9.42
N LEU A 33 -3.95 11.86 -9.31
CA LEU A 33 -3.25 12.39 -8.14
C LEU A 33 -3.29 13.92 -8.04
N GLU A 34 -3.59 14.63 -9.12
CA GLU A 34 -3.79 16.09 -9.12
C GLU A 34 -5.27 16.45 -8.89
N GLU A 35 -6.19 15.77 -9.57
CA GLU A 35 -7.61 16.06 -9.54
C GLU A 35 -8.27 15.65 -8.23
N VAL A 36 -7.96 14.46 -7.69
CA VAL A 36 -8.61 13.97 -6.46
C VAL A 36 -8.38 14.95 -5.30
N PRO A 37 -7.13 15.37 -4.97
CA PRO A 37 -6.91 16.39 -3.96
C PRO A 37 -7.56 17.73 -4.30
N GLY A 38 -7.46 18.18 -5.57
CA GLY A 38 -8.01 19.46 -6.01
C GLY A 38 -9.53 19.56 -5.83
N VAL A 39 -10.26 18.53 -6.24
CA VAL A 39 -11.72 18.43 -6.14
C VAL A 39 -12.18 18.35 -4.68
N LEU A 40 -11.44 17.60 -3.85
CA LEU A 40 -11.73 17.46 -2.42
C LEU A 40 -11.18 18.62 -1.58
N ARG A 41 -10.47 19.56 -2.20
CA ARG A 41 -9.80 20.70 -1.55
C ARG A 41 -8.78 20.26 -0.48
N LEU A 42 -8.16 19.11 -0.70
CA LEU A 42 -7.04 18.60 0.08
C LEU A 42 -5.76 19.18 -0.53
N LYS A 43 -4.88 19.73 0.29
CA LYS A 43 -3.69 20.43 -0.20
C LYS A 43 -2.49 19.47 -0.28
N PRO A 44 -1.92 19.22 -1.48
CA PRO A 44 -0.66 18.51 -1.63
C PRO A 44 0.51 19.29 -1.03
N VAL A 45 1.54 18.57 -0.59
CA VAL A 45 2.81 19.15 -0.10
C VAL A 45 3.98 18.92 -1.05
N MET A 46 3.75 18.09 -2.06
CA MET A 46 4.69 17.78 -3.14
C MET A 46 3.90 17.52 -4.44
N PRO A 47 4.54 17.59 -5.62
CA PRO A 47 3.94 17.07 -6.84
C PRO A 47 3.70 15.55 -6.74
N PRO A 48 2.79 14.98 -7.56
CA PRO A 48 2.66 13.53 -7.66
C PRO A 48 3.98 12.84 -8.01
N PHE A 49 4.26 11.73 -7.34
CA PHE A 49 5.35 10.83 -7.66
C PHE A 49 4.78 9.61 -8.38
N ILE A 50 5.30 9.30 -9.57
CA ILE A 50 4.85 8.17 -10.39
C ILE A 50 6.04 7.24 -10.63
N LEU A 51 5.84 5.95 -10.34
CA LEU A 51 6.82 4.89 -10.52
C LEU A 51 6.20 3.74 -11.33
N PRO A 52 6.46 3.72 -12.65
CA PRO A 52 6.13 2.57 -13.48
C PRO A 52 6.99 1.37 -13.07
N TYR A 53 6.36 0.25 -12.78
CA TYR A 53 7.00 -0.97 -12.29
C TYR A 53 6.82 -2.10 -13.31
N TYR A 54 7.44 -1.98 -14.49
CA TYR A 54 7.23 -2.94 -15.58
C TYR A 54 8.19 -4.14 -15.57
N ASN A 55 9.31 -4.04 -14.86
CA ASN A 55 10.35 -5.08 -14.77
C ASN A 55 10.46 -5.64 -13.35
N GLY A 56 9.31 -5.83 -12.69
CA GLY A 56 9.25 -6.39 -11.36
C GLY A 56 9.79 -7.83 -11.28
N VAL A 57 10.13 -8.26 -10.06
CA VAL A 57 10.57 -9.64 -9.79
C VAL A 57 9.51 -10.66 -10.24
N VAL A 58 8.23 -10.30 -10.06
CA VAL A 58 7.06 -11.04 -10.54
C VAL A 58 6.53 -10.30 -11.77
N ALA A 59 6.47 -10.98 -12.91
CA ALA A 59 6.09 -10.34 -14.18
C ALA A 59 4.63 -9.86 -14.18
N GLU A 60 3.75 -10.55 -13.46
CA GLU A 60 2.34 -10.25 -13.31
C GLU A 60 2.08 -9.01 -12.45
N ASP A 61 3.06 -8.61 -11.63
CA ASP A 61 2.97 -7.43 -10.76
C ASP A 61 3.27 -6.14 -11.51
N CYS A 62 3.27 -6.17 -12.85
CA CYS A 62 3.52 -5.00 -13.64
C CYS A 62 2.37 -3.98 -13.53
N GLY A 63 2.73 -2.70 -13.45
CA GLY A 63 1.77 -1.61 -13.48
C GLY A 63 2.40 -0.31 -13.01
N ILE A 64 1.62 0.53 -12.33
CA ILE A 64 2.04 1.85 -11.86
C ILE A 64 1.82 1.92 -10.35
N SER A 65 2.88 2.31 -9.64
CA SER A 65 2.81 2.74 -8.26
C SER A 65 2.96 4.25 -8.21
N ALA A 66 1.99 4.95 -7.61
CA ALA A 66 1.96 6.39 -7.58
C ALA A 66 1.50 6.91 -6.22
N PHE A 67 2.03 8.05 -5.79
CA PHE A 67 1.57 8.69 -4.56
C PHE A 67 1.73 10.21 -4.56
N VAL A 68 0.99 10.87 -3.68
CA VAL A 68 1.18 12.28 -3.35
C VAL A 68 0.97 12.46 -1.84
N LEU A 69 1.89 13.18 -1.19
CA LEU A 69 1.71 13.56 0.21
C LEU A 69 0.82 14.81 0.30
N LEU A 70 -0.07 14.80 1.29
CA LEU A 70 -0.99 15.88 1.62
C LEU A 70 -0.59 16.55 2.94
N LEU A 71 -1.28 17.60 3.35
CA LEU A 71 -1.11 18.22 4.67
C LEU A 71 -1.51 17.26 5.82
N GLY A 72 -0.60 16.34 6.16
CA GLY A 72 -0.72 15.35 7.22
C GLY A 72 -1.40 14.03 6.81
N GLY A 73 -1.42 13.74 5.51
CA GLY A 73 -2.00 12.54 4.94
C GLY A 73 -1.36 12.19 3.60
N HIS A 74 -1.98 11.30 2.83
CA HIS A 74 -1.46 10.86 1.53
C HIS A 74 -2.58 10.33 0.62
N LEU A 75 -2.31 10.28 -0.68
CA LEU A 75 -3.06 9.49 -1.65
C LEU A 75 -2.08 8.55 -2.35
N THR A 76 -2.35 7.25 -2.37
CA THR A 76 -1.59 6.25 -3.16
C THR A 76 -2.50 5.56 -4.17
N ILE A 77 -1.92 5.14 -5.28
CA ILE A 77 -2.55 4.28 -6.28
C ILE A 77 -1.53 3.24 -6.72
N HIS A 78 -1.91 1.97 -6.65
CA HIS A 78 -1.16 0.83 -7.19
C HIS A 78 -2.03 0.12 -8.22
N THR A 79 -1.59 0.08 -9.47
CA THR A 79 -2.25 -0.66 -10.53
C THR A 79 -1.48 -1.94 -10.86
N PHE A 80 -2.20 -2.99 -11.24
CA PHE A 80 -1.66 -4.28 -11.64
C PHE A 80 -2.28 -4.68 -12.97
N SER A 81 -1.56 -4.38 -14.05
CA SER A 81 -2.06 -4.41 -15.42
C SER A 81 -2.39 -5.82 -15.92
N PHE A 82 -1.58 -6.83 -15.56
CA PHE A 82 -1.88 -8.23 -15.90
C PHE A 82 -2.88 -8.88 -14.95
N ARG A 83 -2.96 -8.41 -13.71
CA ARG A 83 -3.96 -8.86 -12.73
C ARG A 83 -5.32 -8.17 -12.90
N GLU A 84 -5.40 -7.19 -13.79
CA GLU A 84 -6.58 -6.37 -14.07
C GLU A 84 -7.21 -5.79 -12.79
N CYS A 85 -6.38 -5.34 -11.85
CA CYS A 85 -6.83 -4.74 -10.60
C CYS A 85 -6.04 -3.48 -10.21
N PHE A 86 -6.60 -2.69 -9.31
CA PHE A 86 -5.90 -1.59 -8.65
C PHE A 86 -6.33 -1.43 -7.20
N PHE A 87 -5.48 -0.77 -6.43
CA PHE A 87 -5.67 -0.46 -5.02
C PHE A 87 -5.33 1.01 -4.80
N ALA A 88 -6.23 1.73 -4.14
CA ALA A 88 -6.02 3.14 -3.82
C ALA A 88 -6.29 3.40 -2.33
N ASP A 89 -5.50 4.30 -1.76
CA ASP A 89 -5.62 4.71 -0.37
C ASP A 89 -5.59 6.23 -0.28
N LEU A 90 -6.61 6.82 0.35
CA LEU A 90 -6.67 8.24 0.65
C LEU A 90 -6.76 8.43 2.17
N VAL A 91 -5.74 9.04 2.74
CA VAL A 91 -5.61 9.32 4.16
C VAL A 91 -5.53 10.81 4.39
N TYR A 92 -6.34 11.34 5.30
CA TYR A 92 -6.34 12.77 5.59
C TYR A 92 -6.76 13.08 7.04
N PRO A 93 -6.12 14.08 7.70
CA PRO A 93 -6.50 14.51 9.04
C PRO A 93 -7.71 15.45 8.96
N GLY A 94 -8.89 14.85 8.91
CA GLY A 94 -10.19 15.50 8.80
C GLY A 94 -11.10 14.78 7.81
N ALA A 95 -12.36 15.22 7.77
CA ALA A 95 -13.36 14.62 6.91
C ALA A 95 -13.19 15.01 5.42
N PHE A 96 -13.47 14.06 4.54
CA PHE A 96 -13.71 14.25 3.11
C PHE A 96 -14.87 13.34 2.69
N ASP A 97 -15.38 13.53 1.46
CA ASP A 97 -16.49 12.74 0.91
C ASP A 97 -15.96 11.46 0.22
N PRO A 98 -16.15 10.26 0.82
CA PRO A 98 -15.66 9.01 0.24
C PRO A 98 -16.37 8.63 -1.06
N GLN A 99 -17.66 8.95 -1.19
CA GLN A 99 -18.43 8.66 -2.40
C GLN A 99 -17.88 9.45 -3.59
N ARG A 100 -17.42 10.68 -3.35
CA ARG A 100 -16.77 11.50 -4.38
C ARG A 100 -15.42 10.93 -4.80
N VAL A 101 -14.60 10.42 -3.86
CA VAL A 101 -13.34 9.73 -4.16
C VAL A 101 -13.61 8.51 -5.03
N GLN A 102 -14.55 7.67 -4.61
CA GLN A 102 -14.96 6.47 -5.32
C GLN A 102 -15.42 6.81 -6.74
N MET A 103 -16.27 7.82 -6.92
CA MET A 103 -16.77 8.24 -8.23
C MET A 103 -15.63 8.65 -9.18
N MET A 104 -14.67 9.44 -8.69
CA MET A 104 -13.52 9.87 -9.50
C MET A 104 -12.66 8.67 -9.92
N LEU A 105 -12.30 7.80 -8.96
CA LEU A 105 -11.52 6.59 -9.24
C LEU A 105 -12.24 5.64 -10.21
N GLN A 106 -13.54 5.40 -10.02
CA GLN A 106 -14.32 4.53 -10.91
C GLN A 106 -14.49 5.10 -12.32
N THR A 107 -14.56 6.43 -12.45
CA THR A 107 -14.70 7.08 -13.76
C THR A 107 -13.40 6.98 -14.56
N THR A 108 -12.26 7.16 -13.90
CA THR A 108 -10.95 7.13 -14.57
C THR A 108 -10.39 5.71 -14.74
N LEU A 109 -10.58 4.85 -13.73
CA LEU A 109 -10.14 3.45 -13.69
C LEU A 109 -11.34 2.50 -13.56
N PRO A 110 -12.21 2.42 -14.60
CA PRO A 110 -13.42 1.62 -14.52
C PRO A 110 -13.12 0.14 -14.30
N CYS A 111 -13.78 -0.42 -13.29
CA CYS A 111 -13.67 -1.82 -12.87
C CYS A 111 -15.07 -2.42 -12.76
N ARG A 112 -15.21 -3.71 -13.10
CA ARG A 112 -16.49 -4.43 -12.96
C ARG A 112 -16.88 -4.63 -11.50
N SER A 113 -15.90 -4.86 -10.65
CA SER A 113 -16.09 -5.10 -9.23
C SER A 113 -15.26 -4.10 -8.45
N VAL A 114 -15.88 -3.47 -7.46
CA VAL A 114 -15.26 -2.45 -6.62
C VAL A 114 -15.66 -2.72 -5.18
N PHE A 115 -14.67 -2.64 -4.29
CA PHE A 115 -14.84 -2.70 -2.86
C PHE A 115 -14.25 -1.44 -2.25
N THR A 116 -14.93 -0.84 -1.29
CA THR A 116 -14.48 0.38 -0.62
C THR A 116 -14.64 0.23 0.88
N GLN A 117 -13.70 0.76 1.64
CA GLN A 117 -13.81 0.87 3.09
C GLN A 117 -13.41 2.27 3.55
N THR A 118 -13.91 2.69 4.70
CA THR A 118 -13.45 3.90 5.36
C THR A 118 -13.28 3.62 6.84
N VAL A 119 -12.10 3.91 7.37
CA VAL A 119 -11.74 3.71 8.77
C VAL A 119 -11.30 5.05 9.35
N ASP A 120 -11.94 5.46 10.45
CA ASP A 120 -11.52 6.64 11.22
C ASP A 120 -10.56 6.19 12.33
N ARG A 121 -9.30 6.61 12.20
CA ARG A 121 -8.22 6.23 13.12
C ARG A 121 -8.07 7.27 14.21
N GLY A 122 -7.80 6.84 15.44
CA GLY A 122 -7.52 7.75 16.57
C GLY A 122 -8.74 8.23 17.36
N GLU A 123 -9.92 7.64 17.14
CA GLU A 123 -10.99 7.73 18.13
C GLU A 123 -10.52 7.04 19.43
N GLY A 124 -10.90 7.50 20.62
CA GLY A 124 -10.49 6.81 21.86
C GLY A 124 -11.37 5.58 22.11
N GLY A 125 -10.80 4.44 22.51
CA GLY A 125 -11.54 3.27 23.00
C GLY A 125 -10.61 2.20 23.56
N ASP A 126 -11.15 1.24 24.32
CA ASP A 126 -10.36 0.22 25.02
C ASP A 126 -9.53 -0.65 24.05
N LEU A 127 -8.29 -0.96 24.45
CA LEU A 127 -7.32 -1.76 23.69
C LEU A 127 -7.86 -3.11 23.19
N GLN A 128 -8.78 -3.73 23.94
CA GLN A 128 -9.40 -5.01 23.57
C GLN A 128 -10.48 -4.87 22.50
N GLU A 129 -11.19 -3.73 22.45
CA GLU A 129 -12.23 -3.49 21.44
C GLU A 129 -11.63 -3.04 20.10
N ARG A 130 -10.40 -2.51 20.10
CA ARG A 130 -9.73 -1.99 18.90
C ARG A 130 -8.69 -2.91 18.27
N ARG A 131 -8.50 -4.12 18.78
CA ARG A 131 -7.88 -5.21 17.99
C ARG A 131 -8.91 -5.76 17.02
N GLY A 132 -9.28 -4.93 16.04
CA GLY A 132 -10.06 -5.35 14.89
C GLY A 132 -9.17 -6.17 13.98
N HIS A 133 -9.14 -7.49 14.20
CA HIS A 133 -8.64 -8.42 13.21
C HIS A 133 -9.85 -8.87 12.38
N GLU A 134 -10.11 -8.19 11.28
CA GLU A 134 -10.80 -8.90 10.20
C GLU A 134 -9.93 -10.10 9.81
N VAL A 135 -10.56 -11.24 9.53
CA VAL A 135 -9.84 -12.46 9.16
C VAL A 135 -9.28 -12.25 7.77
N VAL A 136 -8.00 -11.86 7.68
CA VAL A 136 -7.28 -11.81 6.41
C VAL A 136 -6.91 -13.23 6.01
N SER A 137 -7.40 -13.69 4.86
CA SER A 137 -7.18 -15.04 4.35
C SER A 137 -6.21 -15.02 3.18
N PRO A 138 -5.02 -15.66 3.30
CA PRO A 138 -4.11 -15.89 2.18
C PRO A 138 -4.74 -16.65 1.01
N GLU A 139 -5.82 -17.39 1.27
CA GLU A 139 -6.56 -18.19 0.30
C GLU A 139 -7.68 -17.41 -0.41
N ALA A 140 -7.90 -16.14 -0.05
CA ALA A 140 -8.97 -15.34 -0.62
C ALA A 140 -8.53 -13.93 -1.00
N ASP A 141 -7.75 -13.27 -0.15
CA ASP A 141 -7.48 -11.84 -0.20
C ASP A 141 -6.20 -11.52 -0.99
N PHE A 142 -6.04 -10.26 -1.38
CA PHE A 142 -4.83 -9.80 -2.04
C PHE A 142 -3.69 -9.61 -1.05
N GLY A 143 -3.99 -9.04 0.14
CA GLY A 143 -3.00 -8.91 1.19
C GLY A 143 -3.46 -8.10 2.41
N PRO A 144 -2.69 -8.17 3.51
CA PRO A 144 -2.98 -7.43 4.73
C PRO A 144 -2.66 -5.93 4.63
N HIS A 145 -3.51 -5.13 5.28
CA HIS A 145 -3.28 -3.71 5.51
C HIS A 145 -3.33 -3.42 7.02
N LEU A 146 -2.16 -3.15 7.59
CA LEU A 146 -1.96 -2.93 9.01
C LEU A 146 -1.96 -1.44 9.34
N PHE A 147 -2.92 -1.02 10.16
CA PHE A 147 -2.97 0.30 10.77
C PHE A 147 -2.51 0.22 12.22
N LEU A 148 -1.52 1.04 12.57
CA LEU A 148 -1.11 1.22 13.96
C LEU A 148 -1.29 2.68 14.38
N GLN A 149 -1.66 2.87 15.65
CA GLN A 149 -1.51 4.16 16.33
C GLN A 149 -0.50 4.00 17.46
N PHE A 150 0.45 4.92 17.51
CA PHE A 150 1.39 5.07 18.62
C PHE A 150 0.95 6.26 19.48
N SER A 151 0.65 6.03 20.76
CA SER A 151 0.30 7.08 21.70
C SER A 151 0.64 6.68 23.17
N PRO A 152 1.42 7.48 23.92
CA PRO A 152 2.23 8.59 23.43
C PRO A 152 3.34 8.10 22.49
N TYR A 153 3.56 8.82 21.39
CA TYR A 153 4.69 8.64 20.49
C TYR A 153 5.94 9.28 21.12
N ARG A 154 7.02 8.49 21.21
CA ARG A 154 8.30 8.86 21.81
C ARG A 154 9.48 8.56 20.88
N GLY A 155 9.19 8.26 19.61
CA GLY A 155 10.20 7.92 18.61
C GLY A 155 10.89 9.13 18.01
N PRO A 156 11.77 8.87 17.03
CA PRO A 156 12.50 9.92 16.33
C PRO A 156 11.59 10.87 15.54
N THR A 157 11.95 12.15 15.52
CA THR A 157 11.21 13.22 14.79
C THR A 157 12.12 14.10 13.93
N SER A 158 13.42 13.79 13.86
CA SER A 158 14.31 14.42 12.90
C SER A 158 14.10 13.81 11.51
N LEU A 159 14.31 14.62 10.47
CA LEU A 159 14.16 14.16 9.09
C LEU A 159 15.14 13.02 8.79
N ASP A 160 16.40 13.18 9.19
CA ASP A 160 17.46 12.19 8.95
C ASP A 160 17.18 10.85 9.64
N ALA A 161 16.77 10.87 10.92
CA ALA A 161 16.49 9.63 11.64
C ALA A 161 15.28 8.90 11.07
N LEU A 162 14.23 9.63 10.68
CA LEU A 162 13.06 9.03 10.04
C LEU A 162 13.40 8.49 8.64
N PHE A 163 14.25 9.17 7.91
CA PHE A 163 14.73 8.72 6.61
C PHE A 163 15.53 7.42 6.75
N ASP A 164 16.48 7.36 7.68
CA ASP A 164 17.28 6.16 7.95
C ASP A 164 16.40 4.99 8.43
N ILE A 165 15.41 5.25 9.29
CA ILE A 165 14.43 4.24 9.71
C ILE A 165 13.69 3.72 8.48
N PHE A 166 13.08 4.59 7.69
CA PHE A 166 12.25 4.19 6.54
C PHE A 166 13.07 3.54 5.41
N ASP A 167 14.36 3.80 5.34
CA ASP A 167 15.24 3.18 4.36
C ASP A 167 15.54 1.71 4.71
N HIS A 168 15.66 1.40 6.00
CA HIS A 168 15.99 0.05 6.47
C HIS A 168 14.78 -0.76 6.92
N LEU A 169 13.69 -0.08 7.31
CA LEU A 169 12.49 -0.70 7.86
C LEU A 169 11.90 -1.76 6.92
N PRO A 170 11.69 -1.51 5.61
CA PRO A 170 11.16 -2.52 4.70
C PRO A 170 11.90 -3.85 4.81
N SER A 171 13.23 -3.83 4.69
CA SER A 171 14.05 -5.06 4.77
C SER A 171 13.97 -5.73 6.15
N LYS A 172 13.88 -4.97 7.24
CA LYS A 172 13.75 -5.52 8.60
C LYS A 172 12.42 -6.27 8.81
N ILE A 173 11.37 -5.88 8.10
CA ILE A 173 10.06 -6.54 8.15
C ILE A 173 9.80 -7.44 6.94
N GLY A 174 10.84 -7.76 6.16
CA GLY A 174 10.78 -8.70 5.04
C GLY A 174 10.09 -8.17 3.78
N MET A 175 10.03 -6.85 3.60
CA MET A 175 9.52 -6.17 2.41
C MET A 175 10.65 -5.62 1.53
N THR A 176 10.34 -5.35 0.27
CA THR A 176 11.34 -4.93 -0.73
C THR A 176 11.16 -3.46 -1.09
N PRO A 177 12.05 -2.54 -0.69
CA PRO A 177 11.91 -1.14 -1.08
C PRO A 177 12.16 -0.98 -2.59
N ILE A 178 11.30 -0.23 -3.28
CA ILE A 178 11.45 0.07 -4.72
C ILE A 178 11.90 1.51 -4.99
N MET A 179 12.01 2.32 -3.94
CA MET A 179 12.53 3.68 -3.98
C MET A 179 13.10 4.08 -2.62
N ARG A 180 13.82 5.21 -2.60
CA ARG A 180 14.23 5.89 -1.35
C ARG A 180 13.02 6.52 -0.65
N PRO A 181 13.01 6.63 0.68
CA PRO A 181 11.90 7.24 1.38
C PRO A 181 11.81 8.75 1.18
N PHE A 182 10.59 9.29 1.26
CA PHE A 182 10.33 10.72 1.42
C PHE A 182 10.01 11.02 2.87
N VAL A 183 10.62 12.07 3.40
CA VAL A 183 10.29 12.60 4.74
C VAL A 183 10.07 14.09 4.63
N VAL A 184 8.90 14.57 5.08
CA VAL A 184 8.50 15.97 4.96
C VAL A 184 7.97 16.50 6.30
N LYS A 185 8.32 17.75 6.60
CA LYS A 185 7.76 18.52 7.72
C LYS A 185 6.75 19.52 7.17
N THR A 186 5.53 19.45 7.68
CA THR A 186 4.39 20.24 7.21
C THR A 186 3.53 20.67 8.39
N ALA A 187 2.36 21.21 8.11
CA ALA A 187 1.29 21.34 9.09
C ALA A 187 -0.04 20.90 8.45
N THR A 188 -1.01 20.48 9.25
CA THR A 188 -2.40 20.34 8.80
C THR A 188 -2.95 21.69 8.33
N LYS A 189 -4.13 21.68 7.70
CA LYS A 189 -4.82 22.92 7.28
C LYS A 189 -4.99 23.95 8.40
N ASP A 190 -5.15 23.50 9.65
CA ASP A 190 -5.34 24.37 10.83
C ASP A 190 -4.01 24.72 11.53
N GLY A 191 -2.87 24.46 10.91
CA GLY A 191 -1.56 24.83 11.44
C GLY A 191 -0.94 23.87 12.47
N VAL A 192 -1.58 22.73 12.76
CA VAL A 192 -0.98 21.69 13.63
C VAL A 192 0.24 21.07 12.93
N PRO A 193 1.45 21.08 13.51
CA PRO A 193 2.64 20.49 12.90
C PRO A 193 2.48 18.99 12.62
N VAL A 194 2.96 18.53 11.47
CA VAL A 194 2.97 17.11 11.09
C VAL A 194 4.29 16.75 10.44
N ILE A 195 4.81 15.56 10.75
CA ILE A 195 5.96 14.97 10.07
C ILE A 195 5.46 13.71 9.36
N SER A 196 5.62 13.66 8.04
CA SER A 196 5.18 12.50 7.24
C SER A 196 6.39 11.80 6.66
N ALA A 197 6.45 10.48 6.79
CA ALA A 197 7.43 9.62 6.14
C ALA A 197 6.70 8.58 5.28
N MET A 198 7.23 8.28 4.09
CA MET A 198 6.66 7.29 3.19
C MET A 198 7.76 6.61 2.38
N VAL A 199 7.59 5.30 2.16
CA VAL A 199 8.38 4.53 1.20
C VAL A 199 7.46 3.58 0.43
N MET A 200 7.68 3.46 -0.87
CA MET A 200 7.02 2.45 -1.69
C MET A 200 7.82 1.16 -1.61
N ILE A 201 7.11 0.05 -1.46
CA ILE A 201 7.67 -1.30 -1.47
C ILE A 201 7.11 -2.04 -2.68
N ALA A 202 7.79 -3.08 -3.16
CA ALA A 202 7.33 -3.88 -4.30
C ALA A 202 5.93 -4.46 -4.04
N GLU A 203 5.63 -4.64 -2.75
CA GLU A 203 4.39 -5.22 -2.28
C GLU A 203 3.24 -4.20 -2.08
N SER A 204 3.52 -2.88 -2.07
CA SER A 204 2.62 -1.70 -1.98
C SER A 204 3.32 -0.50 -1.28
N HIS A 205 3.00 -0.14 -0.03
CA HIS A 205 3.57 1.05 0.62
C HIS A 205 3.63 0.98 2.16
N ILE A 206 4.50 1.83 2.73
CA ILE A 206 4.61 2.08 4.17
C ILE A 206 4.55 3.58 4.42
N THR A 207 3.73 4.02 5.38
CA THR A 207 3.64 5.44 5.76
C THR A 207 3.62 5.66 7.27
N LEU A 208 4.04 6.84 7.69
CA LEU A 208 3.95 7.33 9.06
C LEU A 208 3.60 8.81 9.05
N HIS A 209 2.56 9.19 9.79
CA HIS A 209 2.20 10.58 10.06
C HIS A 209 2.30 10.86 11.55
N ILE A 210 3.27 11.68 11.96
CA ILE A 210 3.53 12.05 13.36
C ILE A 210 2.92 13.43 13.62
N PHE A 211 2.13 13.53 14.68
CA PHE A 211 1.54 14.76 15.22
C PHE A 211 2.24 15.05 16.56
N PRO A 212 3.39 15.77 16.57
CA PRO A 212 4.21 15.94 17.78
C PRO A 212 3.45 16.64 18.91
N ASP A 213 2.52 17.49 18.51
CA ASP A 213 1.68 18.27 19.40
C ASP A 213 0.75 17.41 20.27
N SER A 214 0.27 16.26 19.78
CA SER A 214 -0.58 15.35 20.54
C SER A 214 0.14 14.11 21.04
N ASP A 215 1.47 14.01 20.83
CA ASP A 215 2.23 12.79 21.05
C ASP A 215 1.59 11.59 20.32
N GLU A 216 1.12 11.77 19.09
CA GLU A 216 0.49 10.70 18.31
C GLU A 216 1.25 10.44 17.01
N ALA A 217 1.31 9.17 16.61
CA ALA A 217 1.72 8.81 15.26
C ALA A 217 0.84 7.72 14.68
N PHE A 218 0.52 7.86 13.40
CA PHE A 218 -0.32 6.93 12.65
C PHE A 218 0.55 6.25 11.60
N PHE A 219 0.73 4.95 11.75
CA PHE A 219 1.54 4.13 10.87
C PHE A 219 0.67 3.24 9.99
N ASP A 220 1.10 3.05 8.76
CA ASP A 220 0.41 2.29 7.74
C ASP A 220 1.38 1.32 7.05
N LEU A 221 0.98 0.06 6.91
CA LEU A 221 1.66 -0.93 6.08
C LEU A 221 0.62 -1.70 5.27
N PHE A 222 0.53 -1.40 3.98
CA PHE A 222 -0.17 -2.24 3.02
C PHE A 222 0.82 -3.11 2.28
N SER A 223 0.55 -4.40 2.16
CA SER A 223 1.37 -5.34 1.41
C SER A 223 0.52 -6.43 0.76
N CYS A 224 0.82 -6.80 -0.49
CA CYS A 224 0.33 -8.02 -1.13
C CYS A 224 1.05 -9.29 -0.62
N LYS A 225 2.18 -9.12 0.09
CA LYS A 225 2.88 -10.21 0.77
C LYS A 225 2.35 -10.32 2.19
N PHE A 226 1.78 -11.48 2.51
CA PHE A 226 1.33 -11.80 3.86
C PHE A 226 2.50 -11.86 4.84
N PHE A 227 2.26 -11.41 6.07
CA PHE A 227 3.25 -11.36 7.14
C PHE A 227 2.61 -11.64 8.49
N ASP A 228 3.40 -12.17 9.42
CA ASP A 228 2.99 -12.32 10.82
C ASP A 228 2.95 -10.94 11.48
N VAL A 229 1.79 -10.56 12.01
CA VAL A 229 1.56 -9.21 12.53
C VAL A 229 2.39 -8.96 13.79
N GLU A 230 2.47 -9.91 14.71
CA GLU A 230 3.13 -9.73 16.00
C GLU A 230 4.64 -9.46 15.87
N PRO A 231 5.43 -10.21 15.08
CA PRO A 231 6.83 -9.85 14.82
C PRO A 231 6.98 -8.47 14.17
N VAL A 232 6.15 -8.13 13.19
CA VAL A 232 6.21 -6.83 12.50
C VAL A 232 5.93 -5.68 13.47
N VAL A 233 4.88 -5.80 14.28
CA VAL A 233 4.53 -4.80 15.30
C VAL A 233 5.64 -4.64 16.34
N ARG A 234 6.33 -5.72 16.75
CA ARG A 234 7.48 -5.62 17.66
C ARG A 234 8.63 -4.81 17.04
N VAL A 235 9.01 -5.11 15.81
CA VAL A 235 10.05 -4.35 15.09
C VAL A 235 9.65 -2.87 14.98
N LEU A 236 8.39 -2.60 14.63
CA LEU A 236 7.89 -1.22 14.53
C LEU A 236 7.93 -0.48 15.86
N ALA A 237 7.51 -1.12 16.97
CA ALA A 237 7.57 -0.52 18.29
C ALA A 237 9.01 -0.21 18.74
N GLU A 238 9.97 -1.09 18.41
CA GLU A 238 11.40 -0.87 18.68
C GLU A 238 11.98 0.30 17.86
N GLN A 239 11.62 0.42 16.58
CA GLN A 239 12.15 1.47 15.70
C GLN A 239 11.48 2.83 15.92
N LEU A 240 10.17 2.84 16.16
CA LEU A 240 9.34 4.04 16.22
C LEU A 240 9.07 4.52 17.63
N GLY A 241 9.55 3.84 18.67
CA GLY A 241 9.54 4.30 20.06
C GLY A 241 8.15 4.73 20.54
N GLY A 242 7.35 3.80 21.04
CA GLY A 242 6.06 4.16 21.62
C GLY A 242 5.19 2.95 21.91
N ASN A 243 4.11 3.18 22.65
CA ASN A 243 3.09 2.16 22.89
C ASN A 243 2.10 2.14 21.73
N VAL A 244 1.88 0.97 21.16
CA VAL A 244 0.80 0.75 20.18
C VAL A 244 -0.53 0.76 20.94
N THR A 245 -1.33 1.79 20.73
CA THR A 245 -2.64 1.96 21.37
C THR A 245 -3.80 1.49 20.50
N GLU A 246 -3.56 1.37 19.20
CA GLU A 246 -4.54 0.84 18.25
C GLU A 246 -3.80 -0.02 17.23
N GLN A 247 -4.40 -1.18 16.91
CA GLN A 247 -3.91 -2.11 15.92
C GLN A 247 -5.10 -2.68 15.17
N VAL A 248 -5.30 -2.23 13.94
CA VAL A 248 -6.37 -2.71 13.05
C VAL A 248 -5.74 -3.39 11.85
N LEU A 249 -6.23 -4.57 11.51
CA LEU A 249 -5.82 -5.32 10.34
C LEU A 249 -6.99 -5.44 9.38
N VAL A 250 -6.83 -4.89 8.19
CA VAL A 250 -7.83 -4.88 7.13
C VAL A 250 -7.39 -5.79 5.98
N PRO A 251 -8.25 -6.70 5.48
CA PRO A 251 -7.99 -7.43 4.24
C PRO A 251 -8.22 -6.52 3.03
N ARG A 252 -7.19 -6.41 2.19
CA ARG A 252 -7.29 -5.76 0.88
C ARG A 252 -7.52 -6.79 -0.20
N GLY A 253 -8.34 -6.42 -1.17
CA GLY A 253 -8.74 -7.25 -2.29
C GLY A 253 -9.48 -8.50 -1.86
N GLN A 254 -10.54 -8.34 -1.07
CA GLN A 254 -11.37 -9.46 -0.67
C GLN A 254 -11.84 -10.25 -1.89
N ARG A 255 -11.70 -11.58 -1.83
CA ARG A 255 -12.01 -12.50 -2.94
C ARG A 255 -11.12 -12.32 -4.18
N TYR A 256 -9.94 -11.72 -4.03
CA TYR A 256 -8.94 -11.60 -5.07
C TYR A 256 -8.71 -12.92 -5.82
N LEU A 257 -8.52 -14.06 -5.13
CA LEU A 257 -8.27 -15.33 -5.82
C LEU A 257 -9.44 -15.83 -6.69
N GLN A 258 -10.66 -15.32 -6.47
CA GLN A 258 -11.83 -15.59 -7.30
C GLN A 258 -11.99 -14.59 -8.45
N LEU A 259 -11.48 -13.37 -8.27
CA LEU A 259 -11.62 -12.25 -9.20
C LEU A 259 -10.39 -12.04 -10.08
N ARG A 260 -9.25 -12.68 -9.75
CA ARG A 260 -8.04 -12.58 -10.56
C ARG A 260 -8.27 -13.22 -11.92
N THR A 261 -7.89 -12.50 -12.96
CA THR A 261 -8.00 -12.96 -14.36
C THR A 261 -6.72 -13.56 -14.88
N GLU A 262 -5.80 -13.98 -13.99
CA GLU A 262 -4.59 -14.72 -14.34
C GLU A 262 -4.97 -15.81 -15.36
N ARG A 263 -4.40 -15.71 -16.58
CA ARG A 263 -4.67 -16.63 -17.68
C ARG A 263 -3.53 -17.64 -17.77
N PRO A 264 -3.50 -18.71 -16.96
CA PRO A 264 -2.37 -19.65 -16.92
C PRO A 264 -2.01 -20.22 -18.31
N HIS A 265 -2.99 -20.35 -19.21
CA HIS A 265 -2.74 -20.78 -20.59
C HIS A 265 -1.99 -19.76 -21.45
N VAL A 266 -2.30 -18.46 -21.34
CA VAL A 266 -1.55 -17.39 -22.06
C VAL A 266 -0.12 -17.31 -21.52
N MET A 267 0.05 -17.54 -20.21
CA MET A 267 1.35 -17.53 -19.53
C MET A 267 2.24 -18.70 -19.95
N SER A 268 1.66 -19.90 -20.17
CA SER A 268 2.43 -21.03 -20.68
C SER A 268 3.11 -20.72 -22.03
N HIS A 269 2.41 -19.99 -22.91
CA HIS A 269 2.95 -19.56 -24.20
C HIS A 269 4.02 -18.46 -24.08
N VAL A 270 3.82 -17.48 -23.20
CA VAL A 270 4.80 -16.40 -22.97
C VAL A 270 6.06 -16.95 -22.31
N ASN A 271 5.93 -17.80 -21.30
CA ASN A 271 7.07 -18.45 -20.63
C ASN A 271 7.82 -19.39 -21.59
N GLN A 272 7.12 -20.15 -22.44
CA GLN A 272 7.74 -20.95 -23.49
C GLN A 272 8.51 -20.08 -24.50
N TRP A 273 7.93 -18.94 -24.91
CA TRP A 273 8.57 -18.01 -25.85
C TRP A 273 9.80 -17.33 -25.22
N LEU A 274 9.71 -16.89 -23.97
CA LEU A 274 10.81 -16.28 -23.23
C LEU A 274 11.95 -17.27 -22.98
N ALA A 275 11.63 -18.51 -22.60
CA ALA A 275 12.61 -19.58 -22.43
C ALA A 275 13.32 -19.95 -23.75
N ALA A 276 12.59 -19.93 -24.88
CA ALA A 276 13.16 -20.18 -26.19
C ALA A 276 14.03 -19.00 -26.70
N SER A 277 13.68 -17.76 -26.34
CA SER A 277 14.33 -16.55 -26.85
C SER A 277 15.51 -16.07 -25.98
N HIS A 278 15.52 -16.40 -24.68
CA HIS A 278 16.53 -15.96 -23.72
C HIS A 278 16.94 -17.09 -22.74
N PRO A 279 17.57 -18.17 -23.23
CA PRO A 279 17.83 -19.39 -22.45
C PRO A 279 18.76 -19.18 -21.24
N GLY A 280 19.60 -18.14 -21.24
CA GLY A 280 20.54 -17.86 -20.15
C GLY A 280 19.92 -17.22 -18.90
N VAL A 281 18.72 -16.65 -18.99
CA VAL A 281 18.06 -15.92 -17.89
C VAL A 281 17.25 -16.86 -17.00
N TYR A 282 16.66 -17.93 -17.57
CA TYR A 282 15.74 -18.82 -16.86
C TYR A 282 16.41 -20.02 -16.17
N ALA A 283 17.67 -20.33 -16.49
CA ALA A 283 18.39 -21.48 -15.92
C ALA A 283 18.79 -21.32 -14.43
N ARG A 284 18.38 -20.21 -13.76
CA ARG A 284 18.77 -19.89 -12.37
C ARG A 284 17.61 -19.61 -11.42
N MET A 285 16.38 -20.07 -11.71
CA MET A 285 15.30 -20.07 -10.73
C MET A 285 15.25 -21.43 -10.03
N PRO A 286 15.67 -21.58 -8.76
CA PRO A 286 15.44 -22.80 -8.01
C PRO A 286 14.05 -22.76 -7.37
N GLY A 287 13.20 -23.71 -7.76
CA GLY A 287 11.93 -23.97 -7.09
C GLY A 287 10.72 -23.72 -7.97
N ASP A 288 10.35 -24.72 -8.76
CA ASP A 288 8.94 -25.12 -8.84
C ASP A 288 8.89 -26.61 -9.18
N GLY A 289 8.41 -27.39 -8.23
CA GLY A 289 8.21 -28.82 -8.37
C GLY A 289 7.06 -29.11 -9.32
N GLY A 290 7.37 -29.30 -10.60
CA GLY A 290 6.50 -29.98 -11.56
C GLY A 290 6.62 -31.51 -11.45
N PRO A 291 5.57 -32.28 -11.80
CA PRO A 291 5.52 -33.72 -11.55
C PRO A 291 6.61 -34.46 -12.32
N LEU A 292 7.25 -35.42 -11.64
CA LEU A 292 8.25 -36.32 -12.21
C LEU A 292 7.70 -36.99 -13.48
N GLY A 293 8.16 -36.53 -14.65
CA GLY A 293 7.95 -37.22 -15.92
C GLY A 293 8.66 -38.59 -15.91
N PRO A 294 8.19 -39.55 -16.73
CA PRO A 294 8.68 -40.92 -16.68
C PRO A 294 10.15 -40.98 -17.07
N LYS A 295 10.95 -41.68 -16.26
CA LYS A 295 12.37 -41.94 -16.56
C LYS A 295 12.48 -42.66 -17.92
N PRO A 296 13.41 -42.25 -18.81
CA PRO A 296 13.64 -42.98 -20.04
C PRO A 296 14.23 -44.36 -19.71
N SER A 297 13.63 -45.40 -20.27
CA SER A 297 14.19 -46.74 -20.31
C SER A 297 15.52 -46.70 -21.05
N LYS A 298 16.58 -47.16 -20.41
CA LYS A 298 17.89 -47.36 -21.03
C LYS A 298 17.77 -48.38 -22.17
N GLY A 299 18.14 -47.95 -23.36
CA GLY A 299 18.68 -48.78 -24.44
C GLY A 299 20.09 -48.29 -24.70
#